data_AF-A0A7C7N7V8-F1
#
_entry.id   AF-A0A7C7N7V8-F1
#
_cell.length_a   1.000
_cell.length_b   1.000
_cell.length_c   1.000
_cell.angle_alpha   90.00
_cell.angle_beta   90.00
_cell.angle_gamma   90.00
#
_symmetry.space_group_name_H-M   'P 1'
#
loop_
_entity.id
_entity.type
_entity.pdbx_description
1 polymer ?
#
loop_
_entity_poly.entity_id
_entity_poly.type
_entity_poly.pdbx_seq_one_letter_code
_entity_poly.pdbx_strand_id
1 'polypeptide(L)'
;MSRFSTNSPCILSLQGVSLSETQSPFFTRDTPCPGCKQVSVQRHIRLRAVNPVNKESDQHVLDYKWTSPRIQQIHPPFYFLLLCRHCFYTDTIEDFETPDNSDYSRWVIKCNKDARNASDPVIQLLSSGIQYDDINFDSAMRIHLLATYLQLLSPPDVIDSYKLGRLFLRIAWLYRERSQKRDSAGSKSPQNENPTKTSEISDLGELVLTGFGEAEELAYAFSSKWGALDKAIQQDVESRFDEKTVPFKEDIDVTGTSIDSLLEQVKVAKTAYLIYVATEENSVAVRASSTGYSMEDTSFIDKLRLMWPLAPSTEKEAMRTAVKYFEQALSTDPRFESMESDFRVSSLSVDLLMRCGEIDSAFGFVRGIHSSCMETRQLYMNKLKEPDMKPDRKKKIQVLIKRNNATLDCALDLGTELMDKLVERELPRIEAIIKKHPKSSSKALEEALVAAGIPNGIINHIKNPKNKNDLAQVLLRK
;
A
#
# COMPACT_ATOMS: atom_id res chain seq x y z
N MET A 1 -7.68 -21.80 39.64
CA MET A 1 -6.81 -21.41 38.52
C MET A 1 -5.58 -20.71 39.09
N SER A 2 -4.50 -21.47 39.33
CA SER A 2 -3.26 -20.95 39.92
C SER A 2 -2.45 -20.21 38.87
N ARG A 3 -2.10 -18.95 39.13
CA ARG A 3 -1.18 -18.16 38.33
C ARG A 3 0.25 -18.64 38.60
N PHE A 4 0.73 -19.63 37.86
CA PHE A 4 2.16 -19.87 37.73
C PHE A 4 2.69 -18.95 36.64
N SER A 5 3.17 -17.77 37.04
CA SER A 5 4.04 -16.95 36.19
C SER A 5 5.48 -17.38 36.46
N THR A 6 5.99 -18.30 35.65
CA THR A 6 7.42 -18.54 35.55
C THR A 6 7.97 -17.57 34.52
N ASN A 7 8.25 -16.33 34.96
CA ASN A 7 9.01 -15.37 34.17
C ASN A 7 10.41 -15.94 33.91
N SER A 8 10.60 -16.60 32.77
CA SER A 8 11.93 -16.88 32.27
C SER A 8 12.57 -15.53 31.89
N PRO A 9 13.72 -15.15 32.48
CA PRO A 9 14.33 -13.86 32.19
C PRO A 9 14.72 -13.82 30.72
N CYS A 10 14.08 -12.91 29.97
CA CYS A 10 14.43 -12.63 28.58
C CYS A 10 15.75 -11.85 28.60
N ILE A 11 16.88 -12.56 28.64
CA ILE A 11 18.21 -11.97 28.55
C ILE A 11 18.43 -11.59 27.09
N LEU A 12 18.10 -10.35 26.74
CA LEU A 12 18.55 -9.74 25.50
C LEU A 12 20.06 -9.53 25.61
N SER A 13 20.83 -10.38 24.94
CA SER A 13 22.26 -10.15 24.69
C SER A 13 22.40 -9.19 23.51
N LEU A 14 22.12 -7.90 23.74
CA LEU A 14 22.56 -6.86 22.82
C LEU A 14 24.07 -6.68 23.06
N GLN A 15 24.90 -7.20 22.16
CA GLN A 15 26.36 -7.01 22.18
C GLN A 15 27.03 -7.43 23.52
N GLY A 16 26.54 -8.47 24.18
CA GLY A 16 27.14 -9.00 25.41
C GLY A 16 26.85 -8.19 26.68
N VAL A 17 25.97 -7.19 26.63
CA VAL A 17 25.55 -6.42 27.82
C VAL A 17 24.17 -6.88 28.27
N SER A 18 24.10 -7.58 29.40
CA SER A 18 22.83 -7.91 30.07
C SER A 18 22.20 -6.61 30.61
N LEU A 19 21.12 -6.16 29.98
CA LEU A 19 20.29 -5.08 30.50
C LEU A 19 19.36 -5.64 31.58
N SER A 20 19.16 -4.89 32.67
CA SER A 20 18.11 -5.24 33.64
C SER A 20 16.74 -5.20 32.95
N GLU A 21 15.80 -6.03 33.40
CA GLU A 21 14.42 -6.08 32.87
C GLU A 21 13.73 -4.70 32.90
N THR A 22 14.11 -3.85 33.86
CA THR A 22 13.65 -2.46 33.96
C THR A 22 14.18 -1.54 32.86
N GLN A 23 15.38 -1.81 32.33
CA GLN A 23 16.03 -1.03 31.28
C GLN A 23 15.75 -1.53 29.86
N SER A 24 15.20 -2.75 29.71
CA SER A 24 14.80 -3.27 28.41
C SER A 24 13.71 -2.38 27.78
N PRO A 25 13.84 -2.04 26.49
CA PRO A 25 12.81 -1.32 25.75
C PRO A 25 11.61 -2.21 25.43
N PHE A 26 11.79 -3.53 25.58
CA PHE A 26 10.75 -4.52 25.38
C PHE A 26 10.15 -4.95 26.72
N PHE A 27 8.87 -5.31 26.67
CA PHE A 27 8.28 -6.23 27.63
C PHE A 27 7.75 -7.44 26.87
N THR A 28 7.73 -8.57 27.54
CA THR A 28 7.20 -9.82 26.99
C THR A 28 5.85 -10.15 27.58
N ARG A 29 4.97 -10.74 26.78
CA ARG A 29 3.67 -11.22 27.22
C ARG A 29 3.38 -12.59 26.61
N ASP A 30 2.83 -13.49 27.42
CA ASP A 30 2.27 -14.73 26.92
C ASP A 30 0.94 -14.43 26.23
N THR A 31 0.90 -14.57 24.91
CA THR A 31 -0.27 -14.27 24.10
C THR A 31 -0.70 -15.53 23.35
N PRO A 32 -1.96 -16.00 23.52
CA PRO A 32 -2.49 -17.12 22.75
C PRO A 32 -2.70 -16.70 21.29
N CYS A 33 -2.22 -17.50 20.34
CA CYS A 33 -2.43 -17.24 18.93
C CYS A 33 -3.93 -17.35 18.56
N PRO A 34 -4.52 -16.36 17.86
CA PRO A 34 -5.90 -16.44 17.41
C PRO A 34 -6.21 -17.66 16.51
N GLY A 35 -5.27 -18.01 15.62
CA GLY A 35 -5.40 -19.10 14.65
C GLY A 35 -5.26 -20.51 15.22
N CYS A 36 -4.18 -20.79 15.96
CA CYS A 36 -3.90 -22.14 16.46
C CYS A 36 -4.02 -22.32 17.98
N LYS A 37 -4.34 -21.24 18.73
CA LYS A 37 -4.46 -21.21 20.19
C LYS A 37 -3.19 -21.55 20.98
N GLN A 38 -2.08 -21.84 20.31
CA GLN A 38 -0.79 -22.01 20.99
C GLN A 38 -0.36 -20.71 21.65
N VAL A 39 0.04 -20.80 22.91
CA VAL A 39 0.56 -19.66 23.69
C VAL A 39 2.03 -19.47 23.33
N SER A 40 2.41 -18.22 23.06
CA SER A 40 3.79 -17.87 22.74
C SER A 40 4.17 -16.56 23.40
N VAL A 41 5.44 -16.43 23.75
CA VAL A 41 6.00 -15.20 24.31
C VAL A 41 6.16 -14.18 23.17
N GLN A 42 5.32 -13.15 23.18
CA GLN A 42 5.35 -12.05 22.22
C GLN A 42 6.13 -10.87 22.81
N ARG A 43 6.88 -10.15 21.96
CA ARG A 43 7.66 -8.96 22.36
C ARG A 43 6.92 -7.69 21.98
N HIS A 44 6.84 -6.76 22.91
CA HIS A 44 6.21 -5.47 22.71
C HIS A 44 7.18 -4.35 23.07
N ILE A 45 7.25 -3.32 22.23
CA ILE A 45 7.97 -2.09 22.58
C ILE A 45 7.15 -1.33 23.62
N ARG A 46 7.79 -0.89 24.71
CA ARG A 46 7.14 -0.04 25.70
C ARG A 46 6.79 1.31 25.07
N LEU A 47 5.52 1.72 25.14
CA LEU A 47 5.03 2.97 24.53
C LEU A 47 5.83 4.23 24.88
N ARG A 48 6.48 4.25 26.05
CA ARG A 48 7.30 5.39 26.52
C ARG A 48 8.79 5.23 26.25
N ALA A 49 9.25 4.08 25.76
CA ALA A 49 10.68 3.86 25.48
C ALA A 49 11.16 4.62 24.24
N VAL A 50 10.23 4.92 23.32
CA VAL A 50 10.53 5.59 22.06
C VAL A 50 9.47 6.65 21.74
N ASN A 51 9.91 7.84 21.37
CA ASN A 51 9.02 8.91 20.92
C ASN A 51 9.41 9.31 19.49
N PRO A 52 8.48 9.33 18.52
CA PRO A 52 8.77 9.86 17.19
C PRO A 52 9.02 11.37 17.30
N VAL A 53 10.12 11.85 16.72
CA VAL A 53 10.50 13.28 16.74
C VAL A 53 10.06 13.94 15.44
N ASN A 54 10.59 13.44 14.32
CA ASN A 54 10.32 13.96 13.00
C ASN A 54 9.51 12.93 12.22
N LYS A 55 8.47 13.40 11.53
CA LYS A 55 7.64 12.59 10.66
C LYS A 55 7.55 13.24 9.30
N GLU A 56 7.54 12.41 8.28
CA GLU A 56 7.14 12.79 6.94
C GLU A 56 5.62 12.96 6.86
N SER A 57 5.17 13.60 5.77
CA SER A 57 3.76 13.81 5.44
C SER A 57 2.96 12.50 5.42
N ASP A 58 3.54 11.42 4.90
CA ASP A 58 2.96 10.08 4.89
C ASP A 58 2.96 9.37 6.25
N GLN A 59 3.38 10.04 7.32
CA GLN A 59 3.51 9.52 8.69
C GLN A 59 4.70 8.57 8.92
N HIS A 60 5.60 8.39 7.95
CA HIS A 60 6.87 7.71 8.17
C HIS A 60 7.69 8.49 9.21
N VAL A 61 8.27 7.79 10.19
CA VAL A 61 9.06 8.43 11.24
C VAL A 61 10.52 8.44 10.82
N LEU A 62 11.11 9.62 10.67
CA LEU A 62 12.52 9.79 10.31
C LEU A 62 13.44 9.57 11.51
N ASP A 63 13.05 10.11 12.66
CA ASP A 63 13.87 10.13 13.85
C ASP A 63 13.10 9.71 15.10
N TYR A 64 13.76 8.90 15.92
CA TYR A 64 13.24 8.43 17.19
C TYR A 64 14.08 8.98 18.35
N LYS A 65 13.41 9.57 19.33
CA LYS A 65 14.00 9.92 20.63
C LYS A 65 13.79 8.76 21.58
N TRP A 66 14.87 8.05 21.85
CA TRP A 66 14.91 6.95 22.81
C TRP A 66 15.12 7.46 24.24
N THR A 67 14.54 6.78 25.22
CA THR A 67 14.78 7.08 26.64
C THR A 67 16.19 6.72 27.09
N SER A 68 16.85 5.80 26.39
CA SER A 68 18.23 5.37 26.64
C SER A 68 19.00 5.29 25.32
N PRO A 69 20.25 5.77 25.23
CA PRO A 69 21.07 5.62 24.03
C PRO A 69 21.38 4.16 23.68
N ARG A 70 21.38 3.25 24.66
CA ARG A 70 21.72 1.83 24.48
C ARG A 70 20.72 1.05 23.63
N ILE A 71 19.51 1.58 23.47
CA ILE A 71 18.39 0.94 22.76
C ILE A 71 18.15 1.56 21.38
N GLN A 72 18.99 2.50 20.95
CA GLN A 72 18.86 3.21 19.68
C GLN A 72 19.00 2.31 18.45
N GLN A 73 19.54 1.10 18.61
CA GLN A 73 19.69 0.12 17.52
C GLN A 73 18.37 -0.56 17.12
N ILE A 74 17.31 -0.45 17.94
CA ILE A 74 16.03 -1.09 17.66
C ILE A 74 15.26 -0.27 16.64
N HIS A 75 14.64 -0.93 15.66
CA HIS A 75 13.81 -0.29 14.66
C HIS A 75 12.32 -0.49 15.01
N PRO A 76 11.59 0.52 15.54
CA PRO A 76 10.23 0.32 16.03
C PRO A 76 9.24 -0.27 15.01
N PRO A 77 9.28 0.12 13.72
CA PRO A 77 8.47 -0.49 12.66
C PRO A 77 8.58 -2.02 12.57
N PHE A 78 9.70 -2.62 12.95
CA PHE A 78 9.89 -4.07 12.87
C PHE A 78 9.02 -4.85 13.87
N TYR A 79 8.51 -4.18 14.89
CA TYR A 79 7.73 -4.78 15.98
C TYR A 79 6.26 -4.32 15.96
N PHE A 80 5.76 -3.85 14.81
CA PHE A 80 4.37 -3.43 14.66
C PHE A 80 3.38 -4.62 14.58
N LEU A 81 3.86 -5.80 14.19
CA LEU A 81 3.07 -7.01 13.96
C LEU A 81 3.47 -8.11 14.95
N LEU A 82 2.50 -8.93 15.34
CA LEU A 82 2.73 -10.16 16.09
C LEU A 82 2.65 -11.36 15.16
N LEU A 83 3.51 -12.35 15.39
CA LEU A 83 3.61 -13.58 14.61
C LEU A 83 3.46 -14.79 15.52
N CYS A 84 2.58 -15.71 15.14
CA CYS A 84 2.57 -17.04 15.75
C CYS A 84 3.64 -17.93 15.11
N ARG A 85 4.60 -18.40 15.90
CA ARG A 85 5.67 -19.30 15.42
C ARG A 85 5.20 -20.71 15.03
N HIS A 86 3.98 -21.09 15.39
CA HIS A 86 3.44 -22.43 15.13
C HIS A 86 2.60 -22.52 13.86
N CYS A 87 1.80 -21.49 13.57
CA CYS A 87 0.88 -21.49 12.43
C CYS A 87 1.06 -20.29 11.50
N PHE A 88 2.07 -19.45 11.74
CA PHE A 88 2.42 -18.26 10.95
C PHE A 88 1.31 -17.22 10.79
N TYR A 89 0.23 -17.33 11.58
CA TYR A 89 -0.76 -16.26 11.67
C TYR A 89 -0.05 -14.99 12.12
N THR A 90 -0.20 -13.93 11.33
CA THR A 90 0.48 -12.65 11.54
C THR A 90 -0.53 -11.53 11.41
N ASP A 91 -0.56 -10.64 12.39
CA ASP A 91 -1.46 -9.50 12.37
C ASP A 91 -0.94 -8.32 13.22
N THR A 92 -1.64 -7.18 13.18
CA THR A 92 -1.44 -6.04 14.08
C THR A 92 -1.54 -6.49 15.53
N ILE A 93 -0.83 -5.81 16.43
CA ILE A 93 -0.88 -6.12 17.87
C ILE A 93 -2.33 -6.11 18.37
N GLU A 94 -3.11 -5.12 17.94
CA GLU A 94 -4.50 -4.95 18.34
C GLU A 94 -5.37 -6.14 17.90
N ASP A 95 -5.32 -6.52 16.61
CA ASP A 95 -6.14 -7.61 16.08
C ASP A 95 -5.64 -9.00 16.49
N PHE A 96 -4.34 -9.15 16.77
CA PHE A 96 -3.79 -10.40 17.27
C PHE A 96 -4.19 -10.64 18.73
N GLU A 97 -4.15 -9.61 19.58
CA GLU A 97 -4.55 -9.75 20.99
C GLU A 97 -6.07 -9.76 21.18
N THR A 98 -6.82 -9.08 20.29
CA THR A 98 -8.28 -8.94 20.38
C THR A 98 -8.98 -9.30 19.06
N PRO A 99 -8.87 -10.55 18.59
CA PRO A 99 -9.35 -10.97 17.26
C PRO A 99 -10.87 -10.89 17.09
N ASP A 100 -11.63 -10.83 18.18
CA ASP A 100 -13.10 -10.75 18.15
C ASP A 100 -13.64 -9.32 18.00
N ASN A 101 -12.76 -8.31 17.97
CA ASN A 101 -13.17 -6.90 17.83
C ASN A 101 -13.64 -6.54 16.41
N SER A 102 -13.33 -7.36 15.40
CA SER A 102 -13.79 -7.14 14.03
C SER A 102 -14.17 -8.44 13.32
N ASP A 103 -15.17 -8.35 12.45
CA ASP A 103 -15.57 -9.47 11.58
C ASP A 103 -14.44 -9.82 10.60
N TYR A 104 -13.68 -8.81 10.17
CA TYR A 104 -12.52 -8.95 9.30
C TYR A 104 -11.46 -9.87 9.92
N SER A 105 -11.08 -9.65 11.18
CA SER A 105 -10.08 -10.48 11.87
C SER A 105 -10.52 -11.95 11.97
N ARG A 106 -11.82 -12.21 12.19
CA ARG A 106 -12.36 -13.58 12.20
C ARG A 106 -12.26 -14.27 10.85
N TRP A 107 -12.49 -13.54 9.76
CA TRP A 107 -12.30 -14.07 8.40
C TRP A 107 -10.85 -14.39 8.09
N VAL A 108 -9.92 -13.50 8.42
CA VAL A 108 -8.48 -13.72 8.20
C VAL A 108 -7.99 -14.95 8.96
N ILE A 109 -8.45 -15.15 10.20
CA ILE A 109 -8.12 -16.34 11.00
C ILE A 109 -8.61 -17.62 10.31
N LYS A 110 -9.84 -17.61 9.79
CA LYS A 110 -10.41 -18.72 9.04
C LYS A 110 -9.59 -19.01 7.78
N CYS A 111 -9.35 -18.01 6.94
CA CYS A 111 -8.58 -18.16 5.70
C CYS A 111 -7.14 -18.63 5.97
N ASN A 112 -6.48 -18.14 7.03
CA ASN A 112 -5.16 -18.63 7.42
C ASN A 112 -5.19 -20.12 7.81
N LYS A 113 -6.22 -20.57 8.53
CA LYS A 113 -6.37 -21.98 8.89
C LYS A 113 -6.53 -22.85 7.64
N ASP A 114 -7.34 -22.41 6.69
CA ASP A 114 -7.61 -23.11 5.44
C ASP A 114 -6.34 -23.17 4.56
N ALA A 115 -5.67 -22.04 4.35
CA ALA A 115 -4.40 -21.96 3.62
C ALA A 115 -3.29 -22.81 4.24
N ARG A 116 -3.20 -22.85 5.58
CA ARG A 116 -2.25 -23.72 6.28
C ARG A 116 -2.56 -25.21 6.03
N ASN A 117 -3.82 -25.60 6.09
CA ASN A 117 -4.20 -26.99 5.82
C ASN A 117 -3.90 -27.38 4.36
N ALA A 118 -4.01 -26.42 3.44
CA ALA A 118 -3.63 -26.57 2.04
C ALA A 118 -2.12 -26.51 1.79
N SER A 119 -1.29 -26.29 2.82
CA SER A 119 0.16 -26.12 2.69
C SER A 119 0.56 -25.00 1.71
N ASP A 120 -0.11 -23.85 1.83
CA ASP A 120 0.07 -22.70 0.93
C ASP A 120 1.57 -22.33 0.74
N PRO A 121 2.07 -22.34 -0.52
CA PRO A 121 3.49 -22.16 -0.79
C PRO A 121 3.97 -20.73 -0.54
N VAL A 122 3.10 -19.72 -0.62
CA VAL A 122 3.44 -18.33 -0.32
C VAL A 122 3.68 -18.18 1.19
N ILE A 123 2.81 -18.76 2.02
CA ILE A 123 3.01 -18.77 3.48
C ILE A 123 4.31 -19.50 3.84
N GLN A 124 4.60 -20.64 3.21
CA GLN A 124 5.86 -21.37 3.44
C GLN A 124 7.09 -20.55 3.05
N LEU A 125 7.08 -19.91 1.86
CA LEU A 125 8.19 -19.09 1.41
C LEU A 125 8.41 -17.88 2.33
N LEU A 126 7.34 -17.19 2.75
CA LEU A 126 7.45 -16.01 3.61
C LEU A 126 7.97 -16.39 5.00
N SER A 127 7.55 -17.53 5.54
CA SER A 127 7.90 -17.98 6.89
C SER A 127 9.31 -18.59 7.03
N SER A 128 9.88 -19.15 5.97
CA SER A 128 11.13 -19.95 6.04
C SER A 128 12.38 -19.19 6.50
N GLY A 129 12.37 -17.86 6.48
CA GLY A 129 13.50 -17.01 6.85
C GLY A 129 13.27 -16.13 8.09
N ILE A 130 12.16 -16.29 8.81
CA ILE A 130 11.81 -15.36 9.89
C ILE A 130 12.55 -15.71 11.19
N GLN A 131 13.44 -14.82 11.63
CA GLN A 131 14.12 -14.89 12.92
C GLN A 131 13.38 -14.00 13.94
N TYR A 132 12.30 -14.53 14.54
CA TYR A 132 11.46 -13.71 15.42
C TYR A 132 12.17 -13.24 16.70
N ASP A 133 13.14 -14.00 17.21
CA ASP A 133 13.90 -13.61 18.40
C ASP A 133 14.97 -12.54 18.13
N ASP A 134 15.30 -12.29 16.87
CA ASP A 134 16.24 -11.27 16.44
C ASP A 134 15.77 -10.66 15.12
N ILE A 135 14.69 -9.87 15.20
CA ILE A 135 14.03 -9.32 14.02
C ILE A 135 14.97 -8.31 13.35
N ASN A 136 15.63 -8.76 12.29
CA ASN A 136 16.34 -7.94 11.35
C ASN A 136 15.39 -7.41 10.25
N PHE A 137 15.94 -6.64 9.31
CA PHE A 137 15.16 -6.08 8.19
C PHE A 137 14.42 -7.16 7.39
N ASP A 138 15.10 -8.25 7.09
CA ASP A 138 14.56 -9.33 6.26
C ASP A 138 13.37 -10.01 6.92
N SER A 139 13.51 -10.30 8.21
CA SER A 139 12.43 -10.84 9.03
C SER A 139 11.27 -9.86 9.12
N ALA A 140 11.52 -8.57 9.34
CA ALA A 140 10.48 -7.55 9.40
C ALA A 140 9.70 -7.44 8.08
N MET A 141 10.40 -7.41 6.94
CA MET A 141 9.76 -7.34 5.63
C MET A 141 8.93 -8.60 5.34
N ARG A 142 9.45 -9.79 5.64
CA ARG A 142 8.70 -11.05 5.51
C ARG A 142 7.46 -11.08 6.39
N ILE A 143 7.55 -10.62 7.64
CA ILE A 143 6.41 -10.51 8.57
C ILE A 143 5.35 -9.55 8.01
N HIS A 144 5.73 -8.40 7.45
CA HIS A 144 4.78 -7.45 6.87
C HIS A 144 4.12 -7.97 5.58
N LEU A 145 4.91 -8.61 4.71
CA LEU A 145 4.39 -9.28 3.51
C LEU A 145 3.44 -10.42 3.89
N LEU A 146 3.78 -11.21 4.91
CA LEU A 146 2.94 -12.30 5.40
C LEU A 146 1.63 -11.78 5.98
N ALA A 147 1.65 -10.76 6.84
CA ALA A 147 0.42 -10.13 7.33
C ALA A 147 -0.45 -9.63 6.18
N THR A 148 0.15 -8.96 5.20
CA THR A 148 -0.55 -8.43 4.02
C THR A 148 -1.17 -9.55 3.19
N TYR A 149 -0.42 -10.60 2.89
CA TYR A 149 -0.89 -11.76 2.14
C TYR A 149 -2.07 -12.43 2.85
N LEU A 150 -1.99 -12.65 4.16
CA LEU A 150 -3.07 -13.24 4.94
C LEU A 150 -4.36 -12.41 4.89
N GLN A 151 -4.26 -11.08 4.92
CA GLN A 151 -5.44 -10.21 4.77
C GLN A 151 -6.08 -10.33 3.37
N LEU A 152 -5.28 -10.60 2.33
CA LEU A 152 -5.76 -10.77 0.96
C LEU A 152 -6.39 -12.14 0.67
N LEU A 153 -6.21 -13.12 1.56
CA LEU A 153 -6.90 -14.41 1.45
C LEU A 153 -8.40 -14.31 1.79
N SER A 154 -8.82 -13.21 2.41
CA SER A 154 -10.23 -12.95 2.72
C SER A 154 -11.03 -12.65 1.44
N PRO A 155 -12.30 -13.08 1.35
CA PRO A 155 -13.18 -12.72 0.24
C PRO A 155 -13.32 -11.19 0.08
N PRO A 156 -13.47 -10.66 -1.15
CA PRO A 156 -13.43 -9.21 -1.41
C PRO A 156 -14.41 -8.34 -0.61
N ASP A 157 -15.57 -8.89 -0.25
CA ASP A 157 -16.64 -8.23 0.53
C ASP A 157 -16.32 -8.10 2.02
N VAL A 158 -15.37 -8.89 2.53
CA VAL A 158 -14.95 -8.91 3.93
C VAL A 158 -13.48 -8.54 4.11
N ILE A 159 -12.92 -7.78 3.16
CA ILE A 159 -11.59 -7.21 3.27
C ILE A 159 -11.63 -5.89 4.05
N ASP A 160 -10.84 -5.77 5.11
CA ASP A 160 -10.55 -4.46 5.73
C ASP A 160 -9.57 -3.68 4.84
N SER A 161 -10.14 -2.94 3.88
CA SER A 161 -9.36 -2.18 2.90
C SER A 161 -8.48 -1.12 3.57
N TYR A 162 -8.96 -0.45 4.62
CA TYR A 162 -8.15 0.54 5.33
C TYR A 162 -6.92 -0.09 5.98
N LYS A 163 -7.07 -1.26 6.60
CA LYS A 163 -5.97 -2.02 7.19
C LYS A 163 -4.98 -2.46 6.13
N LEU A 164 -5.43 -2.98 4.99
CA LEU A 164 -4.55 -3.33 3.87
C LEU A 164 -3.75 -2.12 3.38
N GLY A 165 -4.40 -0.97 3.18
CA GLY A 165 -3.71 0.27 2.79
C GLY A 165 -2.60 0.64 3.78
N ARG A 166 -2.85 0.50 5.09
CA ARG A 166 -1.86 0.73 6.14
C ARG A 166 -0.72 -0.30 6.16
N LEU A 167 -0.98 -1.56 5.81
CA LEU A 167 0.04 -2.60 5.74
C LEU A 167 0.96 -2.39 4.53
N PHE A 168 0.39 -2.11 3.35
CA PHE A 168 1.16 -1.74 2.16
C PHE A 168 2.01 -0.49 2.37
N LEU A 169 1.46 0.53 3.05
CA LEU A 169 2.22 1.73 3.39
C LEU A 169 3.44 1.43 4.29
N ARG A 170 3.31 0.49 5.24
CA ARG A 170 4.46 0.06 6.05
C ARG A 170 5.51 -0.69 5.24
N ILE A 171 5.07 -1.52 4.29
CA ILE A 171 6.00 -2.17 3.35
C ILE A 171 6.77 -1.10 2.55
N ALA A 172 6.11 -0.04 2.10
CA ALA A 172 6.77 1.09 1.45
C ALA A 172 7.83 1.74 2.36
N TRP A 173 7.50 1.99 3.63
CA TRP A 173 8.46 2.52 4.60
C TRP A 173 9.68 1.62 4.79
N LEU A 174 9.49 0.29 4.86
CA LEU A 174 10.61 -0.65 4.93
C LEU A 174 11.51 -0.56 3.69
N TYR A 175 10.94 -0.45 2.48
CA TYR A 175 11.75 -0.22 1.27
C TYR A 175 12.55 1.09 1.33
N ARG A 176 11.96 2.15 1.88
CA ARG A 176 12.62 3.45 2.08
C ARG A 176 13.80 3.35 3.05
N GLU A 177 13.59 2.72 4.21
CA GLU A 177 14.63 2.49 5.22
C GLU A 177 15.82 1.69 4.67
N ARG A 178 15.53 0.69 3.82
CA ARG A 178 16.57 -0.10 3.15
C ARG A 178 17.45 0.76 2.25
N SER A 179 16.83 1.64 1.46
CA SER A 179 17.53 2.54 0.55
C SER A 179 18.43 3.53 1.31
N GLN A 180 17.91 4.13 2.39
CA GLN A 180 18.67 5.06 3.22
C GLN A 180 19.90 4.43 3.90
N LYS A 181 19.79 3.16 4.35
CA LYS A 181 20.94 2.43 4.90
C LYS A 181 22.05 2.21 3.88
N ARG A 182 21.71 1.95 2.61
CA ARG A 182 22.69 1.80 1.52
C ARG A 182 23.43 3.11 1.25
N ASP A 183 22.70 4.23 1.23
CA ASP A 183 23.29 5.55 1.01
C ASP A 183 24.21 5.96 2.17
N SER A 184 23.83 5.63 3.41
CA SER A 184 24.57 5.97 4.62
C SER A 184 25.81 5.09 4.84
N ALA A 185 25.81 3.84 4.36
CA ALA A 185 26.95 2.93 4.48
C ALA A 185 28.18 3.34 3.67
N GLY A 186 28.05 4.38 2.84
CA GLY A 186 29.16 4.97 2.10
C GLY A 186 29.51 4.13 0.88
N SER A 187 29.53 4.80 -0.27
CA SER A 187 29.93 4.30 -1.58
C SER A 187 31.40 3.83 -1.62
N LYS A 188 31.75 2.78 -0.87
CA LYS A 188 32.90 1.91 -1.12
C LYS A 188 32.38 0.71 -1.89
N SER A 189 31.94 0.97 -3.11
CA SER A 189 31.50 -0.10 -4.02
C SER A 189 32.66 -1.08 -4.21
N PRO A 190 32.50 -2.39 -3.96
CA PRO A 190 33.46 -3.39 -4.38
C PRO A 190 33.38 -3.51 -5.90
N GLN A 191 34.12 -2.65 -6.60
CA GLN A 191 34.31 -2.75 -8.05
C GLN A 191 35.20 -3.96 -8.37
N ASN A 192 34.72 -5.19 -8.20
CA ASN A 192 35.29 -6.38 -8.87
C ASN A 192 34.52 -7.68 -8.59
N GLU A 193 33.24 -7.73 -8.90
CA GLU A 193 32.57 -9.03 -9.06
C GLU A 193 32.12 -9.18 -10.51
N ASN A 194 32.83 -10.04 -11.22
CA ASN A 194 32.51 -10.46 -12.58
C ASN A 194 31.14 -11.14 -12.59
N PRO A 195 30.14 -10.64 -13.34
CA PRO A 195 28.87 -11.31 -13.49
C PRO A 195 29.09 -12.56 -14.34
N THR A 196 29.28 -13.71 -13.71
CA THR A 196 29.56 -14.96 -14.42
C THR A 196 28.50 -15.99 -14.08
N LYS A 197 27.63 -16.27 -15.08
CA LYS A 197 26.82 -17.49 -15.27
C LYS A 197 25.48 -17.70 -14.54
N THR A 198 24.85 -16.68 -13.94
CA THR A 198 23.45 -16.78 -13.50
C THR A 198 22.41 -16.27 -14.51
N SER A 199 22.81 -15.64 -15.62
CA SER A 199 21.84 -14.98 -16.52
C SER A 199 20.97 -15.93 -17.34
N GLU A 200 21.50 -17.05 -17.84
CA GLU A 200 20.75 -17.87 -18.81
C GLU A 200 19.52 -18.60 -18.23
N ILE A 201 19.52 -18.95 -16.93
CA ILE A 201 18.36 -19.56 -16.26
C ILE A 201 17.34 -18.49 -15.85
N SER A 202 17.81 -17.28 -15.53
CA SER A 202 16.96 -16.13 -15.21
C SER A 202 16.14 -15.71 -16.43
N ASP A 203 16.77 -15.64 -17.61
CA ASP A 203 16.13 -15.12 -18.83
C ASP A 203 14.97 -16.00 -19.31
N LEU A 204 15.10 -17.34 -19.22
CA LEU A 204 14.02 -18.26 -19.60
C LEU A 204 12.88 -18.26 -18.58
N GLY A 205 13.20 -18.18 -17.29
CA GLY A 205 12.21 -18.04 -16.22
C GLY A 205 11.37 -16.79 -16.42
N GLU A 206 12.03 -15.64 -16.61
CA GLU A 206 11.40 -14.35 -16.85
C GLU A 206 10.49 -14.36 -18.09
N LEU A 207 10.93 -15.00 -19.19
CA LEU A 207 10.14 -15.14 -20.41
C LEU A 207 8.86 -15.95 -20.18
N VAL A 208 8.95 -17.09 -19.49
CA VAL A 208 7.79 -17.96 -19.20
C VAL A 208 6.78 -17.24 -18.30
N LEU A 209 7.26 -16.49 -17.32
CA LEU A 209 6.42 -15.76 -16.38
C LEU A 209 5.75 -14.55 -17.02
N THR A 210 6.48 -13.83 -17.88
CA THR A 210 5.92 -12.77 -18.73
C THR A 210 4.81 -13.34 -19.60
N GLY A 211 5.03 -14.50 -20.23
CA GLY A 211 4.01 -15.18 -21.03
C GLY A 211 2.77 -15.57 -20.22
N PHE A 212 2.92 -16.04 -18.96
CA PHE A 212 1.78 -16.29 -18.08
C PHE A 212 1.03 -15.01 -17.69
N GLY A 213 1.75 -13.92 -17.44
CA GLY A 213 1.14 -12.62 -17.13
C GLY A 213 0.32 -12.06 -18.29
N GLU A 214 0.87 -12.10 -19.50
CA GLU A 214 0.16 -11.71 -20.73
C GLU A 214 -1.07 -12.59 -20.98
N ALA A 215 -0.96 -13.90 -20.76
CA ALA A 215 -2.09 -14.83 -20.89
C ALA A 215 -3.20 -14.55 -19.86
N GLU A 216 -2.86 -14.25 -18.62
CA GLU A 216 -3.81 -13.86 -17.57
C GLU A 216 -4.49 -12.52 -17.89
N GLU A 217 -3.73 -11.51 -18.33
CA GLU A 217 -4.27 -10.21 -18.71
C GLU A 217 -5.22 -10.32 -19.91
N LEU A 218 -4.83 -11.09 -20.94
CA LEU A 218 -5.69 -11.37 -22.09
C LEU A 218 -6.96 -12.11 -21.68
N ALA A 219 -6.85 -13.14 -20.84
CA ALA A 219 -8.00 -13.90 -20.36
C ALA A 219 -8.94 -13.03 -19.51
N TYR A 220 -8.40 -12.15 -18.66
CA TYR A 220 -9.20 -11.24 -17.85
C TYR A 220 -9.88 -10.16 -18.71
N ALA A 221 -9.15 -9.53 -19.63
CA ALA A 221 -9.70 -8.55 -20.56
C ALA A 221 -10.79 -9.17 -21.44
N PHE A 222 -10.62 -10.43 -21.85
CA PHE A 222 -11.63 -11.18 -22.59
C PHE A 222 -12.86 -11.51 -21.72
N SER A 223 -12.66 -12.04 -20.51
CA SER A 223 -13.75 -12.35 -19.56
C SER A 223 -14.58 -11.10 -19.21
N SER A 224 -13.93 -9.95 -19.00
CA SER A 224 -14.61 -8.68 -18.75
C SER A 224 -15.47 -8.23 -19.95
N LYS A 225 -14.92 -8.28 -21.17
CA LYS A 225 -15.66 -7.97 -22.39
C LYS A 225 -16.79 -8.97 -22.65
N TRP A 226 -16.57 -10.25 -22.35
CA TRP A 226 -17.56 -11.31 -22.46
C TRP A 226 -18.73 -11.06 -21.50
N GLY A 227 -18.45 -10.76 -20.22
CA GLY A 227 -19.50 -10.44 -19.25
C GLY A 227 -20.30 -9.17 -19.61
N ALA A 228 -19.68 -8.19 -20.27
CA ALA A 228 -20.39 -7.03 -20.81
C ALA A 228 -21.27 -7.40 -22.02
N LEU A 229 -20.76 -8.24 -22.92
CA LEU A 229 -21.50 -8.76 -24.07
C LEU A 229 -22.68 -9.63 -23.64
N ASP A 230 -22.47 -10.52 -22.67
CA ASP A 230 -23.49 -11.41 -22.11
C ASP A 230 -24.65 -10.61 -21.51
N LYS A 231 -24.36 -9.59 -20.69
CA LYS A 231 -25.37 -8.66 -20.18
C LYS A 231 -26.12 -7.92 -21.28
N ALA A 232 -25.42 -7.49 -22.33
CA ALA A 232 -26.04 -6.80 -23.47
C ALA A 232 -26.96 -7.74 -24.27
N ILE A 233 -26.53 -8.99 -24.49
CA ILE A 233 -27.34 -10.03 -25.13
C ILE A 233 -28.57 -10.34 -24.26
N GLN A 234 -28.40 -10.51 -22.96
CA GLN A 234 -29.49 -10.82 -22.05
C GLN A 234 -30.55 -9.70 -22.02
N GLN A 235 -30.12 -8.44 -21.98
CA GLN A 235 -31.01 -7.29 -22.09
C GLN A 235 -31.74 -7.22 -23.45
N ASP A 236 -31.05 -7.49 -24.57
CA ASP A 236 -31.68 -7.47 -25.90
C ASP A 236 -32.68 -8.63 -26.06
N VAL A 237 -32.32 -9.83 -25.59
CA VAL A 237 -33.19 -11.02 -25.60
C VAL A 237 -34.45 -10.81 -24.76
N GLU A 238 -34.30 -10.32 -23.52
CA GLU A 238 -35.43 -10.00 -22.63
C GLU A 238 -36.34 -8.90 -23.21
N SER A 239 -35.79 -7.98 -24.02
CA SER A 239 -36.56 -6.89 -24.62
C SER A 239 -37.29 -7.25 -25.91
N ARG A 240 -36.86 -8.29 -26.64
CA ARG A 240 -37.34 -8.61 -27.99
C ARG A 240 -38.11 -9.91 -28.14
N PHE A 241 -37.97 -10.86 -27.21
CA PHE A 241 -38.51 -12.20 -27.38
C PHE A 241 -39.39 -12.65 -26.20
N ASP A 242 -40.63 -13.05 -26.49
CA ASP A 242 -41.47 -13.83 -25.56
C ASP A 242 -40.80 -15.19 -25.26
N GLU A 243 -41.05 -15.73 -24.06
CA GLU A 243 -40.48 -16.91 -23.35
C GLU A 243 -40.13 -18.20 -24.15
N LYS A 244 -40.37 -18.28 -25.46
CA LYS A 244 -40.25 -19.50 -26.28
C LYS A 244 -38.92 -19.67 -27.04
N THR A 245 -37.92 -18.81 -26.84
CA THR A 245 -36.59 -18.95 -27.48
C THR A 245 -35.50 -19.36 -26.48
N VAL A 246 -35.58 -20.61 -26.02
CA VAL A 246 -34.62 -21.27 -25.11
C VAL A 246 -33.27 -21.70 -25.74
N PRO A 247 -33.11 -21.99 -27.06
CA PRO A 247 -31.90 -22.68 -27.53
C PRO A 247 -30.62 -21.82 -27.56
N PHE A 248 -30.71 -20.49 -27.65
CA PHE A 248 -29.51 -19.63 -27.69
C PHE A 248 -28.87 -19.38 -26.32
N LYS A 249 -29.61 -19.62 -25.23
CA LYS A 249 -29.10 -19.42 -23.87
C LYS A 249 -28.10 -20.51 -23.47
N GLU A 250 -28.35 -21.75 -23.89
CA GLU A 250 -27.49 -22.89 -23.60
C GLU A 250 -26.11 -22.76 -24.28
N ASP A 251 -26.05 -22.27 -25.52
CA ASP A 251 -24.77 -22.10 -26.25
C ASP A 251 -23.88 -20.99 -25.65
N ILE A 252 -24.47 -19.95 -25.08
CA ILE A 252 -23.75 -18.84 -24.41
C ILE A 252 -23.16 -19.32 -23.07
N ASP A 253 -23.95 -20.07 -22.28
CA ASP A 253 -23.50 -20.66 -21.01
C ASP A 253 -22.35 -21.67 -21.21
N VAL A 254 -22.41 -22.48 -22.28
CA VAL A 254 -21.33 -23.42 -22.65
C VAL A 254 -20.04 -22.67 -23.03
N THR A 255 -20.14 -21.52 -23.69
CA THR A 255 -18.97 -20.73 -24.07
C THR A 255 -18.34 -20.04 -22.87
N GLY A 256 -19.13 -19.50 -21.93
CA GLY A 256 -18.66 -18.91 -20.68
C GLY A 256 -17.91 -19.91 -19.79
N THR A 257 -18.46 -21.12 -19.62
CA THR A 257 -17.83 -22.19 -18.83
C THR A 257 -16.50 -22.68 -19.41
N SER A 258 -16.33 -22.65 -20.74
CA SER A 258 -15.06 -22.97 -21.41
C SER A 258 -13.95 -21.95 -21.10
N ILE A 259 -14.29 -20.66 -21.00
CA ILE A 259 -13.34 -19.57 -20.70
C ILE A 259 -12.85 -19.67 -19.25
N ASP A 260 -13.77 -19.88 -18.32
CA ASP A 260 -13.43 -20.07 -16.90
C ASP A 260 -12.56 -21.32 -16.71
N SER A 261 -12.84 -22.40 -17.46
CA SER A 261 -12.00 -23.60 -17.47
C SER A 261 -10.58 -23.32 -17.99
N LEU A 262 -10.43 -22.54 -19.06
CA LEU A 262 -9.12 -22.15 -19.59
C LEU A 262 -8.34 -21.28 -18.59
N LEU A 263 -9.00 -20.31 -17.95
CA LEU A 263 -8.38 -19.48 -16.92
C LEU A 263 -7.86 -20.35 -15.77
N GLU A 264 -8.65 -21.33 -15.34
CA GLU A 264 -8.24 -22.26 -14.28
C GLU A 264 -7.09 -23.16 -14.72
N GLN A 265 -7.09 -23.66 -15.96
CA GLN A 265 -5.96 -24.43 -16.51
C GLN A 265 -4.67 -23.62 -16.58
N VAL A 266 -4.72 -22.35 -16.97
CA VAL A 266 -3.56 -21.45 -16.98
C VAL A 266 -3.01 -21.25 -15.57
N LYS A 267 -3.88 -21.03 -14.57
CA LYS A 267 -3.49 -20.93 -13.16
C LYS A 267 -2.87 -22.22 -12.62
N VAL A 268 -3.43 -23.39 -12.98
CA VAL A 268 -2.90 -24.70 -12.59
C VAL A 268 -1.52 -24.92 -13.22
N ALA A 269 -1.37 -24.64 -14.51
CA ALA A 269 -0.10 -24.78 -15.23
C ALA A 269 0.97 -23.84 -14.66
N LYS A 270 0.62 -22.58 -14.39
CA LYS A 270 1.48 -21.62 -13.71
C LYS A 270 1.91 -22.16 -12.34
N THR A 271 0.95 -22.52 -11.48
CA THR A 271 1.23 -23.08 -10.15
C THR A 271 2.14 -24.32 -10.21
N ALA A 272 1.89 -25.24 -11.14
CA ALA A 272 2.71 -26.44 -11.33
C ALA A 272 4.15 -26.09 -11.75
N TYR A 273 4.32 -25.13 -12.66
CA TYR A 273 5.64 -24.61 -13.05
C TYR A 273 6.37 -23.98 -11.85
N LEU A 274 5.67 -23.22 -11.01
CA LEU A 274 6.26 -22.61 -9.81
C LEU A 274 6.67 -23.62 -8.76
N ILE A 275 5.85 -24.66 -8.55
CA ILE A 275 6.20 -25.78 -7.68
C ILE A 275 7.45 -26.47 -8.23
N TYR A 276 7.50 -26.75 -9.54
CA TYR A 276 8.66 -27.36 -10.18
C TYR A 276 9.95 -26.54 -9.94
N VAL A 277 9.94 -25.24 -10.25
CA VAL A 277 11.08 -24.33 -10.03
C VAL A 277 11.47 -24.30 -8.54
N ALA A 278 10.50 -24.17 -7.64
CA ALA A 278 10.76 -24.14 -6.22
C ALA A 278 11.34 -25.47 -5.70
N THR A 279 10.92 -26.61 -6.24
CA THR A 279 11.40 -27.95 -5.83
C THR A 279 12.78 -28.28 -6.39
N GLU A 280 13.08 -27.95 -7.65
CA GLU A 280 14.43 -28.10 -8.20
C GLU A 280 15.43 -27.23 -7.43
N GLU A 281 15.10 -25.97 -7.19
CA GLU A 281 15.98 -25.06 -6.44
C GLU A 281 16.10 -25.47 -4.97
N ASN A 282 15.03 -25.92 -4.32
CA ASN A 282 15.11 -26.42 -2.94
C ASN A 282 15.95 -27.70 -2.84
N SER A 283 15.96 -28.56 -3.87
CA SER A 283 16.83 -29.74 -3.87
C SER A 283 18.32 -29.38 -3.93
N VAL A 284 18.65 -28.22 -4.52
CA VAL A 284 20.00 -27.64 -4.54
C VAL A 284 20.28 -26.88 -3.23
N ALA A 285 19.30 -26.14 -2.71
CA ALA A 285 19.41 -25.33 -1.49
C ALA A 285 19.47 -26.17 -0.19
N VAL A 286 18.82 -27.33 -0.13
CA VAL A 286 18.89 -28.24 1.02
C VAL A 286 20.32 -28.78 1.25
N ARG A 287 21.22 -28.71 0.26
CA ARG A 287 22.66 -28.99 0.42
C ARG A 287 23.49 -27.77 0.83
N ALA A 288 22.94 -26.55 0.75
CA ALA A 288 23.59 -25.29 1.11
C ALA A 288 23.03 -24.64 2.41
N SER A 289 22.12 -25.33 3.11
CA SER A 289 21.41 -24.81 4.28
C SER A 289 22.30 -24.76 5.53
N SER A 290 23.17 -23.75 5.57
CA SER A 290 23.69 -23.12 6.78
C SER A 290 24.01 -21.63 6.58
N THR A 291 23.98 -21.12 5.35
CA THR A 291 24.13 -19.69 5.04
C THR A 291 22.78 -19.10 4.67
N GLY A 292 22.22 -18.27 5.56
CA GLY A 292 20.90 -17.66 5.41
C GLY A 292 20.75 -16.86 4.12
N TYR A 293 19.61 -17.01 3.45
CA TYR A 293 19.21 -16.17 2.32
C TYR A 293 19.02 -14.72 2.81
N SER A 294 19.97 -13.85 2.47
CA SER A 294 19.86 -12.41 2.65
C SER A 294 18.87 -11.86 1.63
N MET A 295 17.96 -10.95 2.03
CA MET A 295 17.07 -10.23 1.11
C MET A 295 17.82 -9.31 0.13
N GLU A 296 19.14 -9.16 0.27
CA GLU A 296 20.01 -8.56 -0.76
C GLU A 296 19.88 -9.23 -2.12
N ASP A 297 19.43 -10.47 -2.13
CA ASP A 297 19.15 -11.21 -3.34
C ASP A 297 17.77 -10.81 -3.89
N THR A 298 17.75 -10.09 -5.01
CA THR A 298 16.52 -9.78 -5.79
C THR A 298 15.69 -11.04 -6.05
N SER A 299 16.36 -12.19 -6.09
CA SER A 299 15.80 -13.53 -6.21
C SER A 299 14.62 -13.82 -5.28
N PHE A 300 14.61 -13.31 -4.04
CA PHE A 300 13.52 -13.62 -3.10
C PHE A 300 12.19 -12.98 -3.52
N ILE A 301 12.23 -11.68 -3.85
CA ILE A 301 11.02 -10.95 -4.24
C ILE A 301 10.55 -11.44 -5.60
N ASP A 302 11.48 -11.73 -6.51
CA ASP A 302 11.14 -12.29 -7.82
C ASP A 302 10.44 -13.64 -7.64
N LYS A 303 11.01 -14.55 -6.84
CA LYS A 303 10.40 -15.85 -6.48
C LYS A 303 9.03 -15.69 -5.83
N LEU A 304 8.88 -14.71 -4.93
CA LEU A 304 7.62 -14.41 -4.28
C LEU A 304 6.57 -13.93 -5.30
N ARG A 305 6.94 -13.03 -6.22
CA ARG A 305 6.05 -12.50 -7.26
C ARG A 305 5.56 -13.57 -8.22
N LEU A 306 6.31 -14.66 -8.37
CA LEU A 306 5.83 -15.77 -9.17
C LEU A 306 4.56 -16.36 -8.57
N MET A 307 4.57 -16.61 -7.25
CA MET A 307 3.49 -17.26 -6.52
C MET A 307 2.41 -16.27 -6.05
N TRP A 308 2.80 -15.02 -5.83
CA TRP A 308 1.93 -13.91 -5.45
C TRP A 308 2.21 -12.69 -6.33
N PRO A 309 1.63 -12.62 -7.55
CA PRO A 309 1.91 -11.55 -8.52
C PRO A 309 1.67 -10.12 -8.02
N LEU A 310 0.85 -9.96 -6.98
CA LEU A 310 0.54 -8.67 -6.37
C LEU A 310 1.54 -8.26 -5.27
N ALA A 311 2.55 -9.09 -4.96
CA ALA A 311 3.59 -8.75 -3.99
C ALA A 311 4.37 -7.52 -4.48
N PRO A 312 4.45 -6.44 -3.67
CA PRO A 312 5.13 -5.22 -4.08
C PRO A 312 6.64 -5.44 -4.04
N SER A 313 7.33 -5.14 -5.15
CA SER A 313 8.79 -5.25 -5.27
C SER A 313 9.53 -3.95 -5.03
N THR A 314 8.81 -2.82 -5.01
CA THR A 314 9.38 -1.49 -4.81
C THR A 314 8.54 -0.67 -3.84
N GLU A 315 9.15 0.41 -3.30
CA GLU A 315 8.44 1.41 -2.49
C GLU A 315 7.24 2.00 -3.25
N LYS A 316 7.41 2.37 -4.52
CA LYS A 316 6.36 2.99 -5.34
C LYS A 316 5.20 2.04 -5.60
N GLU A 317 5.48 0.77 -5.91
CA GLU A 317 4.41 -0.24 -6.05
C GLU A 317 3.63 -0.42 -4.74
N ALA A 318 4.33 -0.50 -3.60
CA ALA A 318 3.68 -0.59 -2.30
C ALA A 318 2.81 0.65 -1.99
N MET A 319 3.29 1.87 -2.28
CA MET A 319 2.52 3.11 -2.10
C MET A 319 1.29 3.17 -3.01
N ARG A 320 1.42 2.81 -4.29
CA ARG A 320 0.26 2.75 -5.22
C ARG A 320 -0.80 1.78 -4.73
N THR A 321 -0.39 0.59 -4.32
CA THR A 321 -1.32 -0.40 -3.78
C THR A 321 -1.95 0.09 -2.49
N ALA A 322 -1.20 0.80 -1.63
CA ALA A 322 -1.75 1.43 -0.44
C ALA A 322 -2.86 2.44 -0.78
N VAL A 323 -2.61 3.34 -1.75
CA VAL A 323 -3.60 4.32 -2.23
C VAL A 323 -4.85 3.64 -2.75
N LYS A 324 -4.72 2.60 -3.58
CA LYS A 324 -5.87 1.82 -4.10
C LYS A 324 -6.77 1.31 -2.96
N TYR A 325 -6.17 0.75 -1.90
CA TYR A 325 -6.94 0.26 -0.76
C TYR A 325 -7.51 1.38 0.12
N PHE A 326 -6.84 2.55 0.18
CA PHE A 326 -7.42 3.73 0.81
C PHE A 326 -8.62 4.28 0.03
N GLU A 327 -8.57 4.33 -1.31
CA GLU A 327 -9.73 4.70 -2.15
C GLU A 327 -10.91 3.77 -1.90
N GLN A 328 -10.65 2.46 -1.91
CA GLN A 328 -11.68 1.47 -1.61
C GLN A 328 -12.29 1.73 -0.23
N ALA A 329 -11.46 1.91 0.79
CA ALA A 329 -11.93 2.22 2.14
C ALA A 329 -12.78 3.49 2.20
N LEU A 330 -12.33 4.59 1.59
CA LEU A 330 -13.09 5.84 1.54
C LEU A 330 -14.48 5.68 0.91
N SER A 331 -14.62 4.76 -0.05
CA SER A 331 -15.89 4.52 -0.75
C SER A 331 -16.84 3.57 -0.02
N THR A 332 -16.34 2.59 0.73
CA THR A 332 -17.17 1.49 1.28
C THR A 332 -17.25 1.44 2.81
N ASP A 333 -16.31 2.07 3.52
CA ASP A 333 -16.14 1.84 4.95
C ASP A 333 -16.78 2.93 5.80
N PRO A 334 -17.71 2.57 6.72
CA PRO A 334 -18.44 3.54 7.54
C PRO A 334 -17.53 4.35 8.48
N ARG A 335 -16.29 3.91 8.75
CA ARG A 335 -15.30 4.69 9.52
C ARG A 335 -14.98 6.05 8.87
N PHE A 336 -15.25 6.21 7.57
CA PHE A 336 -15.00 7.42 6.80
C PHE A 336 -16.25 8.24 6.49
N GLU A 337 -17.38 7.99 7.18
CA GLU A 337 -18.58 8.85 7.08
C GLU A 337 -18.33 10.28 7.59
N SER A 338 -17.34 10.45 8.47
CA SER A 338 -16.97 11.78 8.96
C SER A 338 -15.99 12.45 8.00
N MET A 339 -16.25 13.72 7.68
CA MET A 339 -15.36 14.52 6.84
C MET A 339 -13.93 14.62 7.38
N GLU A 340 -13.75 14.65 8.70
CA GLU A 340 -12.42 14.73 9.31
C GLU A 340 -11.60 13.45 9.05
N SER A 341 -12.24 12.27 9.11
CA SER A 341 -11.58 10.99 8.82
C SER A 341 -11.36 10.79 7.32
N ASP A 342 -12.34 11.12 6.47
CA ASP A 342 -12.20 11.13 5.00
C ASP A 342 -11.04 12.03 4.57
N PHE A 343 -11.06 13.32 4.97
CA PHE A 343 -10.00 14.26 4.61
C PHE A 343 -8.61 13.77 5.00
N ARG A 344 -8.46 13.17 6.19
CA ARG A 344 -7.17 12.67 6.65
C ARG A 344 -6.62 11.56 5.76
N VAL A 345 -7.46 10.63 5.34
CA VAL A 345 -7.03 9.52 4.45
C VAL A 345 -6.85 10.03 3.02
N SER A 346 -7.75 10.87 2.52
CA SER A 346 -7.65 11.50 1.20
C SER A 346 -6.38 12.36 1.07
N SER A 347 -6.04 13.16 2.09
CA SER A 347 -4.80 13.94 2.13
C SER A 347 -3.54 13.06 2.19
N LEU A 348 -3.59 11.94 2.92
CA LEU A 348 -2.52 10.95 2.91
C LEU A 348 -2.35 10.35 1.49
N SER A 349 -3.44 9.98 0.83
CA SER A 349 -3.41 9.44 -0.54
C SER A 349 -2.80 10.44 -1.54
N VAL A 350 -3.10 11.74 -1.41
CA VAL A 350 -2.48 12.79 -2.22
C VAL A 350 -0.96 12.79 -2.05
N ASP A 351 -0.45 12.76 -0.82
CA ASP A 351 0.99 12.73 -0.56
C ASP A 351 1.67 11.49 -1.16
N LEU A 352 1.04 10.31 -1.00
CA LEU A 352 1.55 9.06 -1.57
C LEU A 352 1.61 9.11 -3.11
N LEU A 353 0.56 9.62 -3.75
CA LEU A 353 0.52 9.78 -5.21
C LEU A 353 1.58 10.78 -5.69
N MET A 354 1.80 11.87 -4.96
CA MET A 354 2.87 12.83 -5.25
C MET A 354 4.25 12.16 -5.21
N ARG A 355 4.52 11.33 -4.21
CA ARG A 355 5.77 10.55 -4.09
C ARG A 355 5.92 9.50 -5.20
N CYS A 356 4.81 8.95 -5.69
CA CYS A 356 4.78 8.07 -6.85
C CYS A 356 5.01 8.82 -8.18
N GLY A 357 4.93 10.16 -8.19
CA GLY A 357 4.99 10.99 -9.39
C GLY A 357 3.65 11.11 -10.14
N GLU A 358 2.56 10.64 -9.54
CA GLU A 358 1.21 10.60 -10.11
C GLU A 358 0.41 11.85 -9.76
N ILE A 359 0.91 12.99 -10.22
CA ILE A 359 0.37 14.31 -9.88
C ILE A 359 -1.09 14.47 -10.35
N ASP A 360 -1.45 13.89 -11.51
CA ASP A 360 -2.81 13.99 -12.04
C ASP A 360 -3.84 13.26 -11.15
N SER A 361 -3.52 12.05 -10.69
CA SER A 361 -4.33 11.30 -9.73
C SER A 361 -4.46 12.06 -8.41
N ALA A 362 -3.37 12.68 -7.95
CA ALA A 362 -3.37 13.49 -6.74
C ALA A 362 -4.31 14.72 -6.85
N PHE A 363 -4.35 15.39 -8.01
CA PHE A 363 -5.36 16.43 -8.28
C PHE A 363 -6.79 15.90 -8.28
N GLY A 364 -7.00 14.66 -8.75
CA GLY A 364 -8.29 13.97 -8.66
C GLY A 364 -8.82 13.93 -7.22
N PHE A 365 -7.97 13.49 -6.28
CA PHE A 365 -8.30 13.49 -4.86
C PHE A 365 -8.59 14.88 -4.30
N VAL A 366 -7.73 15.87 -4.58
CA VAL A 366 -7.94 17.24 -4.07
C VAL A 366 -9.27 17.82 -4.56
N ARG A 367 -9.64 17.58 -5.83
CA ARG A 367 -10.95 17.97 -6.36
C ARG A 367 -12.09 17.23 -5.66
N GLY A 368 -11.93 15.93 -5.40
CA GLY A 368 -12.89 15.14 -4.62
C GLY A 368 -13.14 15.72 -3.23
N ILE A 369 -12.07 16.02 -2.48
CA ILE A 369 -12.12 16.67 -1.17
C ILE A 369 -12.86 18.01 -1.26
N HIS A 370 -12.48 18.87 -2.22
CA HIS A 370 -13.07 20.18 -2.40
C HIS A 370 -14.57 20.10 -2.69
N SER A 371 -15.00 19.23 -3.62
CA SER A 371 -16.40 19.02 -3.95
C SER A 371 -17.20 18.53 -2.73
N SER A 372 -16.70 17.52 -2.01
CA SER A 372 -17.32 16.99 -0.79
C SER A 372 -17.49 18.07 0.30
N CYS A 373 -16.47 18.91 0.50
CA CYS A 373 -16.53 20.05 1.43
C CYS A 373 -17.56 21.11 1.01
N MET A 374 -17.68 21.39 -0.28
CA MET A 374 -18.65 22.37 -0.80
C MET A 374 -20.09 21.87 -0.67
N GLU A 375 -20.34 20.60 -0.99
CA GLU A 375 -21.65 19.96 -0.83
C GLU A 375 -22.08 19.92 0.64
N THR A 376 -21.17 19.51 1.54
CA THR A 376 -21.45 19.45 2.97
C THR A 376 -21.68 20.84 3.57
N ARG A 377 -20.89 21.85 3.13
CA ARG A 377 -21.13 23.25 3.50
C ARG A 377 -22.53 23.70 3.09
N GLN A 378 -22.93 23.42 1.86
CA GLN A 378 -24.24 23.80 1.34
C GLN A 378 -25.37 23.12 2.12
N LEU A 379 -25.20 21.84 2.45
CA LEU A 379 -26.13 21.09 3.30
C LEU A 379 -26.29 21.75 4.68
N TYR A 380 -25.20 22.12 5.34
CA TYR A 380 -25.25 22.80 6.64
C TYR A 380 -25.86 24.20 6.56
N MET A 381 -25.57 24.95 5.49
CA MET A 381 -26.19 26.26 5.25
C MET A 381 -27.69 26.15 5.02
N ASN A 382 -28.15 25.12 4.32
CA ASN A 382 -29.58 24.85 4.14
C ASN A 382 -30.24 24.49 5.47
N LYS A 383 -29.61 23.64 6.28
CA LYS A 383 -30.10 23.32 7.63
C LYS A 383 -30.25 24.58 8.49
N LEU A 384 -29.29 25.51 8.44
CA LEU A 384 -29.38 26.78 9.18
C LEU A 384 -30.56 27.68 8.78
N LYS A 385 -31.15 27.47 7.59
CA LYS A 385 -32.31 28.22 7.09
C LYS A 385 -33.65 27.59 7.50
N GLU A 386 -33.67 26.41 8.11
CA GLU A 386 -34.90 25.77 8.59
C GLU A 386 -35.62 26.70 9.60
N PRO A 387 -36.91 27.06 9.36
CA PRO A 387 -37.71 27.73 10.37
C PRO A 387 -37.83 26.79 11.59
N ASP A 388 -37.78 27.33 12.79
CA ASP A 388 -37.89 26.58 14.06
C ASP A 388 -36.63 25.80 14.53
N MET A 389 -35.44 26.15 14.02
CA MET A 389 -34.20 25.58 14.53
C MET A 389 -33.86 26.05 15.97
N LYS A 390 -33.75 25.10 16.90
CA LYS A 390 -33.31 25.36 18.29
C LYS A 390 -31.92 26.05 18.32
N PRO A 391 -31.69 27.04 19.21
CA PRO A 391 -30.43 27.78 19.30
C PRO A 391 -29.18 26.89 19.47
N ASP A 392 -29.26 25.84 20.28
CA ASP A 392 -28.14 24.91 20.49
C ASP A 392 -27.78 24.13 19.23
N ARG A 393 -28.79 23.71 18.46
CA ARG A 393 -28.59 23.01 17.17
C ARG A 393 -27.96 23.95 16.16
N LYS A 394 -28.40 25.22 16.12
CA LYS A 394 -27.81 26.28 15.29
C LYS A 394 -26.31 26.47 15.60
N LYS A 395 -25.96 26.57 16.88
CA LYS A 395 -24.57 26.69 17.34
C LYS A 395 -23.73 25.49 16.93
N LYS A 396 -24.25 24.25 17.07
CA LYS A 396 -23.57 23.04 16.62
C LYS A 396 -23.29 23.04 15.11
N ILE A 397 -24.27 23.42 14.30
CA ILE A 397 -24.11 23.47 12.83
C ILE A 397 -23.10 24.55 12.43
N GLN A 398 -23.08 25.70 13.10
CA GLN A 398 -22.06 26.73 12.88
C GLN A 398 -20.64 26.24 13.17
N VAL A 399 -20.46 25.44 14.24
CA VAL A 399 -19.17 24.80 14.53
C VAL A 399 -18.78 23.82 13.42
N LEU A 400 -19.72 23.02 12.90
CA LEU A 400 -19.47 22.10 11.79
C LEU A 400 -19.08 22.84 10.50
N ILE A 401 -19.75 23.94 10.15
CA ILE A 401 -19.38 24.79 9.01
C ILE A 401 -17.97 25.35 9.18
N LYS A 402 -17.63 25.82 10.39
CA LYS A 402 -16.28 26.35 10.66
C LYS A 402 -15.21 25.28 10.44
N ARG A 403 -15.45 24.04 10.92
CA ARG A 403 -14.54 22.92 10.70
C ARG A 403 -14.43 22.54 9.23
N ASN A 404 -15.55 22.43 8.53
CA ASN A 404 -15.58 22.17 7.09
C ASN A 404 -14.82 23.23 6.29
N ASN A 405 -14.96 24.52 6.64
CA ASN A 405 -14.20 25.58 5.98
C ASN A 405 -12.69 25.43 6.23
N ALA A 406 -12.27 25.04 7.43
CA ALA A 406 -10.86 24.77 7.70
C ALA A 406 -10.34 23.60 6.84
N THR A 407 -11.13 22.53 6.68
CA THR A 407 -10.80 21.42 5.76
C THR A 407 -10.71 21.88 4.31
N LEU A 408 -11.64 22.72 3.86
CA LEU A 408 -11.64 23.30 2.52
C LEU A 408 -10.40 24.16 2.26
N ASP A 409 -10.02 25.00 3.23
CA ASP A 409 -8.81 25.83 3.15
C ASP A 409 -7.56 24.93 3.04
N CYS A 410 -7.47 23.87 3.86
CA CYS A 410 -6.37 22.90 3.75
C CYS A 410 -6.33 22.17 2.39
N ALA A 411 -7.49 21.87 1.79
CA ALA A 411 -7.56 21.26 0.47
C ALA A 411 -7.07 22.24 -0.63
N LEU A 412 -7.38 23.53 -0.50
CA LEU A 412 -6.88 24.57 -1.41
C LEU A 412 -5.37 24.76 -1.28
N ASP A 413 -4.84 24.73 -0.06
CA ASP A 413 -3.39 24.78 0.19
C ASP A 413 -2.69 23.58 -0.46
N LEU A 414 -3.24 22.37 -0.28
CA LEU A 414 -2.72 21.15 -0.90
C LEU A 414 -2.77 21.19 -2.44
N GLY A 415 -3.86 21.74 -3.01
CA GLY A 415 -3.97 21.98 -4.44
C GLY A 415 -2.93 22.98 -4.96
N THR A 416 -2.58 23.99 -4.17
CA THR A 416 -1.54 24.96 -4.49
C THR A 416 -0.16 24.31 -4.46
N GLU A 417 0.14 23.50 -3.44
CA GLU A 417 1.41 22.75 -3.35
C GLU A 417 1.58 21.80 -4.56
N LEU A 418 0.51 21.09 -4.94
CA LEU A 418 0.52 20.24 -6.14
C LEU A 418 0.81 21.04 -7.41
N MET A 419 0.21 22.22 -7.56
CA MET A 419 0.45 23.09 -8.70
C MET A 419 1.91 23.57 -8.73
N ASP A 420 2.49 23.91 -7.59
CA ASP A 420 3.89 24.31 -7.48
C ASP A 420 4.84 23.17 -7.92
N LYS A 421 4.63 21.93 -7.45
CA LYS A 421 5.45 20.79 -7.88
C LYS A 421 5.26 20.46 -9.36
N LEU A 422 4.04 20.64 -9.88
CA LEU A 422 3.77 20.45 -11.31
C LEU A 422 4.51 21.50 -12.16
N VAL A 423 4.53 22.76 -11.70
CA VAL A 423 5.30 23.84 -12.34
C VAL A 423 6.78 23.53 -12.31
N GLU A 424 7.32 23.11 -11.16
CA GLU A 424 8.73 22.72 -11.02
C GLU A 424 9.12 21.60 -11.99
N ARG A 425 8.25 20.60 -12.18
CA ARG A 425 8.45 19.50 -13.13
C ARG A 425 8.48 19.98 -14.58
N GLU A 426 7.54 20.84 -14.98
CA GLU A 426 7.46 21.36 -16.35
C GLU A 426 8.42 22.51 -16.63
N LEU A 427 9.09 23.04 -15.60
CA LEU A 427 9.91 24.23 -15.67
C LEU A 427 10.99 24.17 -16.78
N PRO A 428 11.82 23.11 -16.92
CA PRO A 428 12.83 23.06 -17.97
C PRO A 428 12.24 23.15 -19.39
N ARG A 429 11.05 22.58 -19.59
CA ARG A 429 10.33 22.61 -20.87
C ARG A 429 9.76 23.99 -21.14
N ILE A 430 9.21 24.65 -20.13
CA ILE A 430 8.72 26.03 -20.20
C ILE A 430 9.87 26.97 -20.58
N GLU A 431 11.03 26.87 -19.91
CA GLU A 431 12.22 27.67 -20.22
C GLU A 431 12.72 27.46 -21.65
N ALA A 432 12.73 26.22 -22.13
CA ALA A 432 13.12 25.90 -23.50
C ALA A 432 12.19 26.57 -24.53
N ILE A 433 10.88 26.65 -24.26
CA ILE A 433 9.91 27.32 -25.12
C ILE A 433 10.13 28.83 -25.08
N ILE A 434 10.31 29.43 -23.90
CA ILE A 434 10.58 30.86 -23.73
C ILE A 434 11.85 31.26 -24.50
N LYS A 435 12.91 30.44 -24.46
CA LYS A 435 14.15 30.69 -25.18
C LYS A 435 13.99 30.67 -26.70
N LYS A 436 13.07 29.84 -27.23
CA LYS A 436 12.74 29.80 -28.67
C LYS A 436 11.92 31.00 -29.14
N HIS A 437 11.25 31.70 -28.22
CA HIS A 437 10.34 32.81 -28.51
C HIS A 437 10.76 34.12 -27.81
N PRO A 438 12.00 34.63 -28.03
CA PRO A 438 12.58 35.70 -27.20
C PRO A 438 11.88 37.06 -27.30
N LYS A 439 11.11 37.30 -28.38
CA LYS A 439 10.40 38.57 -28.68
C LYS A 439 8.89 38.39 -28.85
N SER A 440 8.34 37.22 -28.53
CA SER A 440 6.90 36.98 -28.62
C SER A 440 6.15 37.80 -27.57
N SER A 441 4.96 38.30 -27.92
CA SER A 441 4.06 38.90 -26.94
C SER A 441 3.63 37.86 -25.90
N SER A 442 3.20 38.31 -24.71
CA SER A 442 2.70 37.41 -23.64
C SER A 442 1.64 36.44 -24.16
N LYS A 443 0.70 36.92 -24.99
CA LYS A 443 -0.34 36.09 -25.62
C LYS A 443 0.24 35.05 -26.59
N ALA A 444 1.18 35.43 -27.45
CA ALA A 444 1.81 34.51 -28.39
C ALA A 444 2.66 33.44 -27.67
N LEU A 445 3.25 33.79 -26.52
CA LEU A 445 3.96 32.85 -25.67
C LEU A 445 3.01 31.87 -24.97
N GLU A 446 1.85 32.33 -24.48
CA GLU A 446 0.80 31.45 -23.94
C GLU A 446 0.31 30.46 -25.00
N GLU A 447 0.02 30.94 -26.21
CA GLU A 447 -0.37 30.08 -27.34
C GLU A 447 0.74 29.05 -27.65
N ALA A 448 2.01 29.44 -27.59
CA ALA A 448 3.14 28.52 -27.79
C ALA A 448 3.25 27.47 -26.66
N LEU A 449 3.00 27.85 -25.40
CA LEU A 449 3.00 26.92 -24.27
C LEU A 449 1.84 25.92 -24.37
N VAL A 450 0.64 26.39 -24.73
CA VAL A 450 -0.53 25.52 -24.96
C VAL A 450 -0.29 24.59 -26.14
N ALA A 451 0.23 25.10 -27.26
CA ALA A 451 0.58 24.30 -28.44
C ALA A 451 1.65 23.24 -28.12
N ALA A 452 2.54 23.54 -27.18
CA ALA A 452 3.50 22.59 -26.67
C ALA A 452 2.91 21.60 -25.66
N GLY A 453 1.62 21.65 -25.33
CA GLY A 453 0.94 20.73 -24.41
C GLY A 453 1.10 21.07 -22.93
N ILE A 454 1.50 22.30 -22.58
CA ILE A 454 1.53 22.75 -21.18
C ILE A 454 0.09 23.05 -20.73
N PRO A 455 -0.41 22.43 -19.64
CA PRO A 455 -1.77 22.68 -19.15
C PRO A 455 -2.03 24.15 -18.81
N ASN A 456 -3.21 24.67 -19.17
CA ASN A 456 -3.65 26.04 -18.85
C ASN A 456 -3.57 26.37 -17.35
N GLY A 457 -3.77 25.37 -16.47
CA GLY A 457 -3.63 25.55 -15.03
C GLY A 457 -2.24 26.02 -14.62
N ILE A 458 -1.18 25.44 -15.21
CA ILE A 458 0.22 25.83 -14.95
C ILE A 458 0.46 27.25 -15.45
N ILE A 459 0.01 27.55 -16.67
CA ILE A 459 0.18 28.88 -17.29
C ILE A 459 -0.48 29.95 -16.41
N ASN A 460 -1.72 29.72 -15.99
CA ASN A 460 -2.47 30.63 -15.11
C ASN A 460 -1.80 30.77 -13.74
N HIS A 461 -1.24 29.68 -13.20
CA HIS A 461 -0.53 29.69 -11.92
C HIS A 461 0.74 30.52 -11.99
N ILE A 462 1.54 30.41 -13.06
CA ILE A 462 2.77 31.20 -13.23
C ILE A 462 2.45 32.69 -13.43
N LYS A 463 1.34 33.01 -14.11
CA LYS A 463 0.90 34.41 -14.33
C LYS A 463 0.43 35.10 -13.05
N ASN A 464 0.08 34.36 -12.00
CA ASN A 464 -0.46 34.95 -10.78
C ASN A 464 0.64 35.70 -10.01
N PRO A 465 0.57 37.04 -9.86
CA PRO A 465 1.63 37.84 -9.25
C PRO A 465 1.85 37.54 -7.76
N LYS A 466 0.89 36.85 -7.11
CA LYS A 466 1.04 36.42 -5.71
C LYS A 466 1.99 35.24 -5.56
N ASN A 467 2.24 34.49 -6.63
CA ASN A 467 3.14 33.35 -6.61
C ASN A 467 4.57 33.87 -6.72
N LYS A 468 5.32 33.80 -5.62
CA LYS A 468 6.67 34.36 -5.48
C LYS A 468 7.76 33.63 -6.29
N ASN A 469 7.39 32.76 -7.22
CA ASN A 469 8.38 32.07 -8.03
C ASN A 469 9.10 33.06 -8.97
N ASP A 470 10.43 32.99 -8.99
CA ASP A 470 11.29 33.81 -9.85
C ASP A 470 10.91 33.72 -11.34
N LEU A 471 10.20 32.67 -11.74
CA LEU A 471 9.67 32.51 -13.10
C LEU A 471 8.63 33.54 -13.50
N ALA A 472 7.77 33.96 -12.57
CA ALA A 472 6.83 35.04 -12.83
C ALA A 472 7.61 36.32 -13.13
N GLN A 473 8.75 36.54 -12.47
CA GLN A 473 9.63 37.66 -12.79
C GLN A 473 10.34 37.49 -14.14
N VAL A 474 10.68 36.28 -14.56
CA VAL A 474 11.23 36.02 -15.91
C VAL A 474 10.20 36.31 -17.01
N LEU A 475 8.93 35.96 -16.80
CA LEU A 475 7.85 36.25 -17.74
C LEU A 475 7.42 37.72 -17.73
N LEU A 476 7.43 38.38 -16.56
CA LEU A 476 6.98 39.76 -16.38
C LEU A 476 8.06 40.83 -16.65
N ARG A 477 9.35 40.46 -16.72
CA ARG A 477 10.45 41.39 -17.04
C ARG A 477 10.65 41.62 -18.55
N LYS A 478 9.76 41.09 -19.40
CA LYS A 478 9.66 41.39 -20.84
C LYS A 478 8.29 41.99 -21.13
#